data_AF-A0A960BRG9-F1
#
_entry.id   AF-A0A960BRG9-F1
#
_cell.length_a   1.000
_cell.length_b   1.000
_cell.length_c   1.000
_cell.angle_alpha   90.00
_cell.angle_beta   90.00
_cell.angle_gamma   90.00
#
_symmetry.space_group_name_H-M   'P 1'
#
loop_
_entity.id
_entity.type
_entity.pdbx_description
1 polymer ?
#
loop_
_entity_poly.entity_id
_entity_poly.type
_entity_poly.pdbx_seq_one_letter_code
_entity_poly.pdbx_strand_id
1 'polypeptide(L)'
;MAVDFAMNGMMHRAFLRELDRVQGFVESGDTPAARRHYGFFSDLLHQHHEGEDTFLFALVRERSTDPDALATIDALEAEHEQLHAALDTCDDDFSGSGPLPADTVADLKALRMVLAAHCAHEEADGERVLADYVAKDDLKPFNDFNRRGDLSMLVFPWIADGGSAADQKVYDVLPGPVRLFLRPVMQRKYKAYFN
;
A
#
# COMPACT_ATOMS: atom_id res chain seq x y z
N MET A 1 -13.41 -12.23 -17.47
CA MET A 1 -12.03 -11.78 -17.72
C MET A 1 -11.29 -11.87 -16.40
N ALA A 2 -10.02 -12.31 -16.42
CA ALA A 2 -9.20 -12.41 -15.22
C ALA A 2 -9.04 -11.04 -14.53
N VAL A 3 -8.80 -11.07 -13.22
CA VAL A 3 -8.43 -9.88 -12.45
C VAL A 3 -7.05 -9.39 -12.91
N ASP A 4 -6.88 -8.08 -13.00
CA ASP A 4 -5.61 -7.42 -13.31
C ASP A 4 -5.02 -6.84 -12.03
N PHE A 5 -3.89 -7.38 -11.60
CA PHE A 5 -3.19 -6.99 -10.38
C PHE A 5 -2.10 -5.92 -10.62
N ALA A 6 -2.02 -5.33 -11.83
CA ALA A 6 -1.01 -4.30 -12.10
C ALA A 6 -1.04 -3.12 -11.11
N MET A 7 -2.23 -2.75 -10.59
CA MET A 7 -2.36 -1.74 -9.54
C MET A 7 -1.65 -2.13 -8.25
N ASN A 8 -1.71 -3.41 -7.86
CA ASN A 8 -1.13 -3.91 -6.62
C ASN A 8 0.39 -3.75 -6.61
N GLY A 9 1.08 -4.31 -7.60
CA GLY A 9 2.53 -4.14 -7.72
C GLY A 9 2.96 -2.67 -7.90
N MET A 10 2.13 -1.79 -8.48
CA MET A 10 2.40 -0.34 -8.50
C MET A 10 2.32 0.29 -7.09
N MET A 11 1.36 -0.14 -6.26
CA MET A 11 1.25 0.28 -4.86
C MET A 11 2.43 -0.23 -4.03
N HIS A 12 2.79 -1.52 -4.14
CA HIS A 12 3.93 -2.10 -3.43
C HIS A 12 5.23 -1.33 -3.68
N ARG A 13 5.54 -1.07 -4.96
CA ARG A 13 6.69 -0.25 -5.31
C ARG A 13 6.59 1.17 -4.74
N ALA A 14 5.39 1.73 -4.63
CA ALA A 14 5.19 3.06 -4.04
C ALA A 14 5.39 3.07 -2.52
N PHE A 15 4.89 2.06 -1.80
CA PHE A 15 5.13 1.89 -0.37
C PHE A 15 6.62 1.81 -0.04
N LEU A 16 7.37 0.97 -0.78
CA LEU A 16 8.81 0.84 -0.56
C LEU A 16 9.57 2.15 -0.81
N ARG A 17 9.18 2.91 -1.86
CA ARG A 17 9.76 4.24 -2.11
C ARG A 17 9.38 5.25 -1.03
N GLU A 18 8.17 5.17 -0.49
CA GLU A 18 7.70 6.09 0.55
C GLU A 18 8.46 5.88 1.85
N LEU A 19 8.70 4.63 2.27
CA LEU A 19 9.58 4.32 3.39
C LEU A 19 10.99 4.88 3.19
N ASP A 20 11.55 4.74 1.99
CA ASP A 20 12.87 5.31 1.65
C ASP A 20 12.86 6.85 1.76
N ARG A 21 11.76 7.52 1.38
CA ARG A 21 11.59 8.98 1.55
C ARG A 21 11.50 9.37 3.03
N VAL A 22 10.68 8.67 3.81
CA VAL A 22 10.53 8.89 5.26
C VAL A 22 11.89 8.78 5.93
N GLN A 23 12.65 7.71 5.66
CA GLN A 23 13.99 7.53 6.22
C GLN A 23 14.91 8.71 5.88
N GLY A 24 14.90 9.20 4.63
CA GLY A 24 15.69 10.36 4.23
C GLY A 24 15.34 11.65 4.98
N PHE A 25 14.07 11.87 5.31
CA PHE A 25 13.65 13.00 6.16
C PHE A 25 14.11 12.85 7.61
N VAL A 26 14.07 11.62 8.16
CA VAL A 26 14.64 11.34 9.50
C VAL A 26 16.14 11.64 9.53
N GLU A 27 16.89 11.12 8.56
CA GLU A 27 18.35 11.27 8.48
C GLU A 27 18.81 12.73 8.28
N SER A 28 18.03 13.51 7.52
CA SER A 28 18.30 14.94 7.30
C SER A 28 17.84 15.84 8.45
N GLY A 29 17.10 15.32 9.42
CA GLY A 29 16.56 16.07 10.55
C GLY A 29 15.27 16.85 10.25
N ASP A 30 14.65 16.65 9.08
CA ASP A 30 13.35 17.24 8.74
C ASP A 30 12.20 16.46 9.38
N THR A 31 12.10 16.56 10.71
CA THR A 31 11.06 15.86 11.50
C THR A 31 9.63 16.18 11.04
N PRO A 32 9.25 17.43 10.71
CA PRO A 32 7.92 17.73 10.19
C PRO A 32 7.59 17.00 8.88
N ALA A 33 8.53 16.93 7.93
CA ALA A 33 8.35 16.17 6.71
C ALA A 33 8.28 14.67 7.01
N ALA A 34 9.18 14.15 7.85
CA ALA A 34 9.20 12.74 8.23
C ALA A 34 7.86 12.28 8.81
N ARG A 35 7.29 13.02 9.77
CA ARG A 35 5.98 12.71 10.38
C ARG A 35 4.83 12.76 9.36
N ARG A 36 4.83 13.75 8.47
CA ARG A 36 3.78 13.90 7.44
C ARG A 36 3.81 12.74 6.45
N HIS A 37 4.99 12.39 5.95
CA HIS A 37 5.18 11.29 5.03
C HIS A 37 4.92 9.94 5.69
N TYR A 38 5.36 9.75 6.93
CA TYR A 38 5.09 8.52 7.68
C TYR A 38 3.60 8.34 7.95
N GLY A 39 2.88 9.37 8.41
CA GLY A 39 1.44 9.28 8.65
C GLY A 39 0.66 8.92 7.38
N PHE A 40 1.01 9.52 6.24
CA PHE A 40 0.45 9.15 4.94
C PHE A 40 0.71 7.69 4.56
N PHE A 41 1.94 7.23 4.75
CA PHE A 41 2.34 5.85 4.49
C PHE A 41 1.59 4.87 5.39
N SER A 42 1.56 5.10 6.70
CA SER A 42 0.94 4.23 7.70
C SER A 42 -0.57 4.10 7.44
N ASP A 43 -1.27 5.24 7.28
CA ASP A 43 -2.71 5.25 6.98
C ASP A 43 -3.05 4.44 5.72
N LEU A 44 -2.27 4.60 4.64
CA LEU A 44 -2.49 3.87 3.40
C LEU A 44 -2.16 2.39 3.50
N LEU A 45 -1.10 2.02 4.24
CA LEU A 45 -0.68 0.63 4.37
C LEU A 45 -1.68 -0.17 5.22
N HIS A 46 -2.17 0.41 6.32
CA HIS A 46 -3.26 -0.20 7.10
C HIS A 46 -4.52 -0.39 6.27
N GLN A 47 -4.92 0.64 5.51
CA GLN A 47 -6.09 0.53 4.64
C GLN A 47 -5.90 -0.54 3.55
N HIS A 48 -4.69 -0.68 3.00
CA HIS A 48 -4.38 -1.68 1.98
C HIS A 48 -4.55 -3.10 2.50
N HIS A 49 -3.87 -3.46 3.60
CA HIS A 49 -3.97 -4.80 4.18
C HIS A 49 -5.38 -5.11 4.70
N GLU A 50 -6.08 -4.15 5.33
CA GLU A 50 -7.48 -4.33 5.74
C GLU A 50 -8.37 -4.68 4.53
N GLY A 51 -8.11 -4.04 3.39
CA GLY A 51 -8.79 -4.31 2.14
C GLY A 51 -8.58 -5.74 1.63
N GLU A 52 -7.35 -6.23 1.67
CA GLU A 52 -7.01 -7.61 1.26
C GLU A 52 -7.64 -8.65 2.19
N ASP A 53 -7.43 -8.51 3.49
CA ASP A 53 -7.93 -9.44 4.50
C ASP A 53 -9.46 -9.54 4.44
N THR A 54 -10.12 -8.39 4.42
CA THR A 54 -11.58 -8.31 4.53
C THR A 54 -12.29 -8.77 3.26
N PHE A 55 -11.73 -8.47 2.09
CA PHE A 55 -12.44 -8.64 0.82
C PHE A 55 -11.84 -9.70 -0.10
N LEU A 56 -10.51 -9.83 -0.17
CA LEU A 56 -9.86 -10.69 -1.15
C LEU A 56 -9.55 -12.07 -0.55
N PHE A 57 -8.84 -12.10 0.58
CA PHE A 57 -8.47 -13.34 1.26
C PHE A 57 -9.69 -14.09 1.80
N ALA A 58 -10.69 -13.35 2.29
CA ALA A 58 -11.97 -13.91 2.71
C ALA A 58 -12.66 -14.73 1.61
N LEU A 59 -12.57 -14.29 0.33
CA LEU A 59 -13.18 -15.01 -0.79
C LEU A 59 -12.44 -16.30 -1.12
N VAL A 60 -11.11 -16.31 -1.01
CA VAL A 60 -10.33 -17.54 -1.18
C VAL A 60 -10.74 -18.56 -0.12
N ARG A 61 -10.87 -18.13 1.14
CA ARG A 61 -11.33 -18.99 2.24
C ARG A 61 -12.74 -19.52 2.04
N GLU A 62 -13.65 -18.70 1.51
CA GLU A 62 -15.02 -19.11 1.23
C GLU A 62 -15.10 -20.16 0.10
N ARG A 63 -14.24 -20.04 -0.91
CA ARG A 63 -14.38 -20.74 -2.19
C ARG A 63 -13.41 -21.90 -2.41
N SER A 64 -12.25 -21.87 -1.75
CA SER A 64 -11.19 -22.86 -1.97
C SER A 64 -11.33 -24.07 -1.06
N THR A 65 -11.11 -25.25 -1.65
CA THR A 65 -10.83 -26.50 -0.93
C THR A 65 -9.40 -27.01 -1.18
N ASP A 66 -8.60 -26.24 -1.92
CA ASP A 66 -7.21 -26.56 -2.22
C ASP A 66 -6.33 -26.20 -1.01
N PRO A 67 -5.68 -27.18 -0.35
CA PRO A 67 -4.82 -26.93 0.80
C PRO A 67 -3.66 -25.97 0.51
N ASP A 68 -3.11 -25.98 -0.71
CA ASP A 68 -1.96 -25.15 -1.06
C ASP A 68 -2.37 -23.68 -1.22
N ALA A 69 -3.55 -23.43 -1.80
CA ALA A 69 -4.14 -22.09 -1.89
C ALA A 69 -4.45 -21.52 -0.50
N LEU A 70 -5.06 -22.33 0.37
CA LEU A 70 -5.35 -21.92 1.75
C LEU A 70 -4.07 -21.65 2.56
N ALA A 71 -3.05 -22.50 2.42
CA ALA A 71 -1.76 -22.30 3.08
C ALA A 71 -1.05 -21.03 2.61
N THR A 72 -1.18 -20.66 1.34
CA THR A 72 -0.63 -19.40 0.81
C THR A 72 -1.32 -18.19 1.46
N ILE A 73 -2.65 -18.20 1.56
CA ILE A 73 -3.40 -17.11 2.21
C ILE A 73 -3.10 -17.04 3.70
N ASP A 74 -3.02 -18.18 4.40
CA ASP A 74 -2.66 -18.21 5.82
C ASP A 74 -1.25 -17.65 6.06
N ALA A 75 -0.30 -17.89 5.14
CA ALA A 75 1.03 -17.32 5.20
C ALA A 75 1.03 -15.80 4.99
N LEU A 76 0.28 -15.28 4.02
CA LEU A 76 0.16 -13.84 3.76
C LEU A 76 -0.51 -13.10 4.94
N GLU A 77 -1.56 -13.65 5.54
CA GLU A 77 -2.17 -13.07 6.74
C GLU A 77 -1.20 -13.07 7.93
N ALA A 78 -0.41 -14.14 8.12
CA ALA A 78 0.62 -14.17 9.15
C ALA A 78 1.77 -13.18 8.89
N GLU A 79 2.01 -12.81 7.63
CA GLU A 79 2.92 -11.72 7.27
C GLU A 79 2.31 -10.35 7.56
N HIS A 80 1.00 -10.15 7.34
CA HIS A 80 0.29 -8.95 7.79
C HIS A 80 0.41 -8.74 9.30
N GLU A 81 0.28 -9.81 10.11
CA GLU A 81 0.50 -9.72 11.56
C GLU A 81 1.92 -9.26 11.93
N GLN A 82 2.94 -9.77 11.23
CA GLN A 82 4.33 -9.33 11.42
C GLN A 82 4.54 -7.88 10.99
N LEU A 83 3.89 -7.45 9.90
CA LEU A 83 3.91 -6.08 9.43
C LEU A 83 3.24 -5.13 10.42
N HIS A 84 2.09 -5.51 10.98
CA HIS A 84 1.40 -4.73 11.99
C HIS A 84 2.29 -4.53 13.23
N ALA A 85 3.02 -5.55 13.69
CA ALA A 85 3.94 -5.38 14.82
C ALA A 85 5.11 -4.40 14.50
N ALA A 86 5.63 -4.43 13.27
CA ALA A 86 6.66 -3.48 12.82
C ALA A 86 6.12 -2.06 12.62
N LEU A 87 4.87 -1.94 12.17
CA LEU A 87 4.13 -0.68 12.06
C LEU A 87 3.85 -0.08 13.42
N ASP A 88 3.36 -0.84 14.40
CA ASP A 88 3.10 -0.36 15.76
C ASP A 88 4.36 0.30 16.37
N THR A 89 5.53 -0.31 16.15
CA THR A 89 6.82 0.24 16.59
C THR A 89 7.11 1.59 15.93
N CYS A 90 6.92 1.69 14.62
CA CYS A 90 7.13 2.94 13.89
C CYS A 90 6.05 3.99 14.24
N ASP A 91 4.80 3.59 14.45
CA ASP A 91 3.71 4.48 14.84
C ASP A 91 4.00 5.15 16.17
N ASP A 92 4.54 4.39 17.13
CA ASP A 92 5.02 4.91 18.41
C ASP A 92 6.15 5.92 18.23
N ASP A 93 7.12 5.64 17.37
CA ASP A 93 8.24 6.53 17.05
C ASP A 93 7.79 7.87 16.45
N PHE A 94 6.82 7.79 15.53
CA PHE A 94 6.23 8.94 14.86
C PHE A 94 5.05 9.55 15.63
N SER A 95 4.79 9.08 16.86
CA SER A 95 3.85 9.70 17.77
C SER A 95 4.41 10.98 18.40
N GLY A 96 3.51 11.90 18.79
CA GLY A 96 3.88 13.12 19.50
C GLY A 96 4.53 14.23 18.67
N SER A 97 5.08 15.23 19.36
CA SER A 97 5.63 16.47 18.77
C SER A 97 7.11 16.73 19.10
N GLY A 98 7.74 15.82 19.85
CA GLY A 98 9.15 15.91 20.24
C GLY A 98 10.12 15.45 19.15
N PRO A 99 11.43 15.39 19.47
CA PRO A 99 12.41 14.70 18.64
C PRO A 99 12.00 13.24 18.39
N LEU A 100 12.31 12.72 17.20
CA LEU A 100 12.16 11.29 16.93
C LEU A 100 13.15 10.48 17.79
N PRO A 101 12.80 9.25 18.19
CA PRO A 101 13.72 8.34 18.84
C PRO A 101 15.01 8.10 18.04
N ALA A 102 16.08 7.71 18.75
CA ALA A 102 17.38 7.46 18.09
C ALA A 102 17.34 6.24 17.17
N ASP A 103 16.44 5.29 17.45
CA ASP A 103 16.33 4.01 16.76
C ASP A 103 15.39 4.06 15.54
N THR A 104 14.69 5.17 15.28
CA THR A 104 13.70 5.30 14.19
C THR A 104 14.21 4.90 12.82
N VAL A 105 15.47 5.16 12.49
CA VAL A 105 16.05 4.72 11.21
C VAL A 105 16.22 3.19 11.17
N ALA A 106 16.53 2.55 12.29
CA ALA A 106 16.61 1.10 12.37
C ALA A 106 15.21 0.46 12.28
N ASP A 107 14.21 1.05 12.92
CA ASP A 107 12.84 0.55 12.91
C ASP A 107 12.21 0.67 11.51
N LEU A 108 12.40 1.80 10.83
CA LEU A 108 12.00 1.96 9.42
C LEU A 108 12.67 0.93 8.50
N LYS A 109 13.94 0.59 8.74
CA LYS A 109 14.64 -0.44 7.96
C LYS A 109 14.08 -1.83 8.22
N ALA A 110 13.73 -2.15 9.46
CA ALA A 110 13.09 -3.41 9.82
C ALA A 110 11.71 -3.53 9.13
N LEU A 111 10.87 -2.49 9.24
CA LEU A 111 9.58 -2.43 8.57
C LEU A 111 9.71 -2.59 7.05
N ARG A 112 10.65 -1.86 6.43
CA ARG A 112 10.91 -1.93 4.99
C ARG A 112 11.35 -3.32 4.53
N MET A 113 12.12 -4.03 5.35
CA MET A 113 12.59 -5.38 5.04
C MET A 113 11.43 -6.39 5.06
N VAL A 114 10.59 -6.35 6.10
CA VAL A 114 9.41 -7.22 6.19
C VAL A 114 8.42 -6.91 5.07
N LEU A 115 8.17 -5.62 4.78
CA LEU A 115 7.25 -5.21 3.73
C LEU A 115 7.73 -5.65 2.35
N ALA A 116 9.02 -5.51 2.06
CA ALA A 116 9.57 -5.97 0.79
C ALA A 116 9.46 -7.50 0.62
N ALA A 117 9.62 -8.27 1.71
CA ALA A 117 9.46 -9.73 1.67
C ALA A 117 8.00 -10.11 1.42
N HIS A 118 7.07 -9.47 2.14
CA HIS A 118 5.63 -9.69 1.98
C HIS A 118 5.14 -9.36 0.56
N CYS A 119 5.43 -8.15 0.05
CA CYS A 119 5.05 -7.76 -1.31
C CYS A 119 5.58 -8.73 -2.37
N ALA A 120 6.80 -9.26 -2.18
CA ALA A 120 7.38 -10.22 -3.11
C ALA A 120 6.67 -11.58 -3.08
N HIS A 121 6.23 -12.03 -1.90
CA HIS A 121 5.47 -13.26 -1.75
C HIS A 121 4.05 -13.12 -2.32
N GLU A 122 3.39 -12.00 -2.03
CA GLU A 122 2.05 -11.72 -2.56
C GLU A 122 2.07 -11.65 -4.10
N GLU A 123 3.00 -10.90 -4.69
CA GLU A 123 3.13 -10.80 -6.15
C GLU A 123 3.49 -12.15 -6.82
N ALA A 124 4.26 -13.01 -6.15
CA ALA A 124 4.71 -14.28 -6.72
C ALA A 124 3.65 -15.39 -6.63
N ASP A 125 2.98 -15.50 -5.48
CA ASP A 125 2.09 -16.63 -5.16
C ASP A 125 0.68 -16.17 -4.80
N GLY A 126 0.54 -15.10 -4.02
CA GLY A 126 -0.76 -14.55 -3.60
C GLY A 126 -1.65 -14.16 -4.78
N GLU A 127 -1.15 -13.35 -5.70
CA GLU A 127 -1.90 -12.89 -6.89
C GLU A 127 -2.33 -14.06 -7.78
N ARG A 128 -1.53 -15.13 -7.86
CA ARG A 128 -1.88 -16.35 -8.59
C ARG A 128 -3.06 -17.05 -7.92
N VAL A 129 -3.04 -17.21 -6.60
CA VAL A 129 -4.16 -17.77 -5.85
C VAL A 129 -5.40 -16.89 -6.01
N LEU A 130 -5.27 -15.57 -5.85
CA LEU A 130 -6.38 -14.63 -6.03
C LEU A 130 -6.97 -14.72 -7.44
N ALA A 131 -6.16 -14.91 -8.48
CA ALA A 131 -6.63 -15.04 -9.86
C ALA A 131 -7.53 -16.27 -10.08
N ASP A 132 -7.35 -17.33 -9.30
CA ASP A 132 -8.13 -18.56 -9.39
C ASP A 132 -9.49 -18.48 -8.67
N TYR A 133 -9.61 -17.63 -7.64
CA TYR A 133 -10.80 -17.58 -6.77
C TYR A 133 -11.57 -16.25 -6.78
N VAL A 134 -10.95 -15.15 -7.22
CA VAL A 134 -11.55 -13.81 -7.25
C VAL A 134 -11.93 -13.43 -8.67
N ALA A 135 -13.21 -13.12 -8.89
CA ALA A 135 -13.70 -12.60 -10.16
C ALA A 135 -13.79 -11.08 -10.14
N LYS A 136 -13.82 -10.47 -11.32
CA LYS A 136 -13.91 -9.01 -11.47
C LYS A 136 -15.13 -8.39 -10.74
N ASP A 137 -16.26 -9.08 -10.74
CA ASP A 137 -17.48 -8.58 -10.10
C ASP A 137 -17.37 -8.59 -8.56
N ASP A 138 -16.49 -9.43 -8.00
CA ASP A 138 -16.19 -9.48 -6.57
C ASP A 138 -15.36 -8.28 -6.11
N LEU A 139 -14.68 -7.57 -7.02
CA LEU A 139 -13.86 -6.41 -6.67
C LEU A 139 -14.69 -5.17 -6.35
N LYS A 140 -16.01 -5.18 -6.57
CA LYS A 140 -16.81 -3.97 -6.34
C LYS A 140 -16.77 -3.53 -4.86
N PRO A 141 -17.05 -4.39 -3.86
CA PRO A 141 -16.91 -4.03 -2.44
C PRO A 141 -15.50 -3.55 -2.07
N PHE A 142 -14.47 -4.28 -2.51
CA PHE A 142 -13.06 -3.90 -2.30
C PHE A 142 -12.73 -2.51 -2.87
N ASN A 143 -13.13 -2.23 -4.10
CA ASN A 143 -12.92 -0.93 -4.73
C ASN A 143 -13.74 0.19 -4.06
N ASP A 144 -14.95 -0.13 -3.55
CA ASP A 144 -15.78 0.83 -2.82
C ASP A 144 -15.17 1.18 -1.47
N PHE A 145 -14.60 0.21 -0.77
CA PHE A 145 -13.82 0.41 0.46
C PHE A 145 -12.62 1.32 0.19
N ASN A 146 -11.78 0.98 -0.78
CA ASN A 146 -10.60 1.78 -1.14
C ASN A 146 -10.93 3.22 -1.56
N ARG A 147 -12.01 3.42 -2.31
CA ARG A 147 -12.42 4.77 -2.77
C ARG A 147 -12.97 5.65 -1.66
N ARG A 148 -13.46 5.06 -0.56
CA ARG A 148 -13.97 5.82 0.59
C ARG A 148 -12.87 6.31 1.51
N GLY A 149 -11.65 5.80 1.39
CA GLY A 149 -10.50 6.31 2.13
C GLY A 149 -10.20 7.77 1.82
N ASP A 150 -9.85 8.53 2.85
CA ASP A 150 -9.62 9.99 2.77
C ASP A 150 -8.46 10.36 1.83
N LEU A 151 -7.49 9.44 1.71
CA LEU A 151 -6.28 9.60 0.89
C LEU A 151 -6.44 9.07 -0.54
N SER A 152 -7.60 8.50 -0.92
CA SER A 152 -7.82 7.83 -2.20
C SER A 152 -7.47 8.66 -3.44
N MET A 153 -7.69 9.98 -3.39
CA MET A 153 -7.35 10.90 -4.49
C MET A 153 -5.85 11.20 -4.61
N LEU A 154 -5.07 10.86 -3.58
CA LEU A 154 -3.63 11.07 -3.53
C LEU A 154 -2.84 9.85 -4.00
N VAL A 155 -3.44 8.65 -3.97
CA VAL A 155 -2.81 7.38 -4.37
C VAL A 155 -2.24 7.43 -5.79
N PHE A 156 -3.01 7.95 -6.76
CA PHE A 156 -2.57 8.04 -8.16
C PHE A 156 -1.29 8.89 -8.36
N PRO A 157 -1.25 10.17 -7.95
CA PRO A 157 -0.04 10.97 -8.08
C PRO A 157 1.09 10.47 -7.18
N TRP A 158 0.80 9.85 -6.03
CA TRP A 158 1.80 9.22 -5.18
C TRP A 158 2.51 8.04 -5.86
N ILE A 159 1.75 7.10 -6.44
CA ILE A 159 2.29 5.99 -7.22
C ILE A 159 3.15 6.51 -8.38
N ALA A 160 2.70 7.57 -9.05
CA ALA A 160 3.45 8.18 -10.13
C ALA A 160 4.70 8.96 -9.67
N ASP A 161 4.75 9.44 -8.42
CA ASP A 161 5.86 10.26 -7.92
C ASP A 161 7.09 9.40 -7.59
N GLY A 162 8.20 9.69 -8.25
CA GLY A 162 9.43 8.88 -8.20
C GLY A 162 9.28 7.47 -8.81
N GLY A 163 8.14 7.18 -9.45
CA GLY A 163 7.85 5.90 -10.09
C GLY A 163 8.47 5.77 -11.48
N SER A 164 8.61 4.53 -11.93
CA SER A 164 9.05 4.15 -13.27
C SER A 164 8.01 4.51 -14.36
N ALA A 165 8.36 4.29 -15.63
CA ALA A 165 7.40 4.43 -16.73
C ALA A 165 6.20 3.47 -16.62
N ALA A 166 6.37 2.33 -15.93
CA ALA A 166 5.26 1.42 -15.65
C ALA A 166 4.31 2.02 -14.60
N ASP A 167 4.85 2.65 -13.55
CA ASP A 167 4.05 3.26 -12.48
C ASP A 167 3.24 4.48 -12.97
N GLN A 168 3.71 5.15 -14.04
CA GLN A 168 2.92 6.21 -14.69
C GLN A 168 1.59 5.70 -15.29
N LYS A 169 1.48 4.40 -15.57
CA LYS A 169 0.25 3.77 -16.10
C LYS A 169 -0.84 3.63 -15.06
N VAL A 170 -0.60 3.98 -13.79
CA VAL A 170 -1.62 4.01 -12.74
C VAL A 170 -2.88 4.78 -13.16
N TYR A 171 -2.73 5.82 -13.98
CA TYR A 171 -3.85 6.60 -14.47
C TYR A 171 -4.71 5.87 -15.52
N ASP A 172 -4.24 4.78 -16.11
CA ASP A 172 -4.94 4.04 -17.17
C ASP A 172 -6.15 3.27 -16.67
N VAL A 173 -6.27 3.06 -15.35
CA VAL A 173 -7.50 2.53 -14.73
C VAL A 173 -8.67 3.52 -14.82
N LEU A 174 -8.40 4.80 -15.06
CA LEU A 174 -9.43 5.82 -15.28
C LEU A 174 -9.84 5.85 -16.75
N PRO A 175 -11.14 5.91 -17.08
CA PRO A 175 -11.59 6.13 -18.45
C PRO A 175 -10.96 7.40 -19.05
N GLY A 176 -10.56 7.35 -20.32
CA GLY A 176 -9.80 8.42 -20.98
C GLY A 176 -10.32 9.85 -20.74
N PRO A 177 -11.63 10.14 -20.94
CA PRO A 177 -12.19 11.46 -20.66
C PRO A 177 -12.08 11.86 -19.18
N VAL A 178 -12.34 10.92 -18.25
CA VAL A 178 -12.25 11.16 -16.80
C VAL A 178 -10.82 11.46 -16.38
N ARG A 179 -9.85 10.72 -16.94
CA ARG A 179 -8.42 10.88 -16.68
C ARG A 179 -7.92 12.30 -16.99
N LEU A 180 -8.39 12.92 -18.07
CA LEU A 180 -8.00 14.28 -18.47
C LEU A 180 -8.40 15.34 -17.44
N PHE A 181 -9.55 15.16 -16.77
CA PHE A 181 -10.03 16.09 -15.74
C PHE A 181 -9.49 15.77 -14.34
N LEU A 182 -9.46 14.49 -13.96
CA LEU A 182 -9.07 14.10 -12.60
C LEU A 182 -7.56 14.16 -12.36
N ARG A 183 -6.71 13.85 -13.36
CA ARG A 183 -5.26 13.83 -13.16
C ARG A 183 -4.70 15.19 -12.65
N PRO A 184 -5.03 16.35 -13.25
CA PRO A 184 -4.58 17.64 -12.72
C PRO A 184 -5.11 17.96 -11.31
N VAL A 185 -6.36 17.56 -11.02
CA VAL A 185 -6.97 17.76 -9.70
C VAL A 185 -6.24 16.94 -8.63
N MET A 186 -6.01 15.66 -8.90
CA MET A 186 -5.27 14.74 -8.01
C MET A 186 -3.85 15.27 -7.78
N GLN A 187 -3.13 15.67 -8.83
CA GLN A 187 -1.79 16.24 -8.71
C GLN A 187 -1.75 17.51 -7.86
N ARG A 188 -2.75 18.39 -7.99
CA ARG A 188 -2.85 19.60 -7.16
C ARG A 188 -3.10 19.25 -5.69
N LYS A 189 -4.00 18.30 -5.41
CA LYS A 189 -4.27 17.84 -4.04
C LYS A 189 -3.05 17.19 -3.41
N TYR A 190 -2.33 16.35 -4.15
CA TYR A 190 -1.10 15.70 -3.69
C TYR A 190 -0.02 16.72 -3.32
N LYS A 191 0.26 17.69 -4.19
CA LYS A 191 1.19 18.78 -3.88
C LYS A 191 0.75 19.58 -2.66
N ALA A 192 -0.55 19.87 -2.53
CA ALA A 192 -1.06 20.61 -1.38
C ALA A 192 -1.01 19.82 -0.07
N TYR A 193 -1.00 18.48 -0.12
CA TYR A 193 -0.90 17.62 1.06
C TYR A 193 0.53 17.62 1.62
N PHE A 194 1.54 17.55 0.75
CA PHE A 194 2.96 17.46 1.13
C PHE A 194 3.71 18.79 1.22
N ASN A 195 3.12 19.88 0.73
CA ASN A 195 3.62 21.25 0.96
C ASN A 195 3.20 21.78 2.33
#